data_AF-A0A8H2XZM5-F1
#
_entry.id   AF-A0A8H2XZM5-F1
#
_cell.length_a   1.000
_cell.length_b   1.000
_cell.length_c   1.000
_cell.angle_alpha   90.00
_cell.angle_beta   90.00
_cell.angle_gamma   90.00
#
_symmetry.space_group_name_H-M   'P 1'
#
loop_
_entity.id
_entity.type
_entity.pdbx_description
1 polymer ?
#
loop_
_entity_poly.entity_id
_entity_poly.type
_entity_poly.pdbx_seq_one_letter_code
_entity_poly.pdbx_strand_id
1 'polypeptide(L)'
;MFRLAYGYRLKGEKDPIYVNAYQASQNLLDSAVISNFFVNAFPILARVPDWVPGTGWKRTARQWRDQKNEAVNAPYEWSKQQIATGDFEHSVLSALLDENESIPGLSTMDREVELKELCYTLFVGGTDTTSSALVNFVAAMVVNPEAQTKAQAEIDSVIGYATRLPTLDDEPQLPYVRKLILEVLRWLPVAPVGAI
;
A
#
# COMPACT_ATOMS: atom_id res chain seq x y z
N MET A 1 -3.70 -5.28 -3.93
CA MET A 1 -3.97 -3.84 -4.07
C MET A 1 -4.03 -3.34 -5.52
N PHE A 2 -3.11 -3.71 -6.42
CA PHE A 2 -3.15 -3.27 -7.83
C PHE A 2 -4.52 -3.46 -8.53
N ARG A 3 -5.10 -4.66 -8.42
CA ARG A 3 -6.42 -4.97 -8.98
C ARG A 3 -7.54 -4.09 -8.39
N LEU A 4 -7.49 -3.82 -7.08
CA LEU A 4 -8.48 -2.98 -6.39
C LEU A 4 -8.36 -1.51 -6.84
N ALA A 5 -7.14 -0.97 -6.90
CA ALA A 5 -6.90 0.43 -7.23
C ALA A 5 -7.12 0.72 -8.71
N TYR A 6 -6.62 -0.15 -9.59
CA TYR A 6 -6.47 0.11 -11.03
C TYR A 6 -7.27 -0.84 -11.94
N GLY A 7 -7.85 -1.92 -11.41
CA GLY A 7 -8.40 -3.00 -12.24
C GLY A 7 -7.31 -3.82 -12.93
N TYR A 8 -6.05 -3.64 -12.53
CA TYR A 8 -4.89 -4.29 -13.14
C TYR A 8 -4.61 -5.65 -12.53
N ARG A 9 -4.59 -6.70 -13.35
CA ARG A 9 -4.11 -8.04 -12.95
C ARG A 9 -2.64 -8.19 -13.32
N LEU A 10 -1.84 -8.50 -12.30
CA LEU A 10 -0.41 -8.74 -12.47
C LEU A 10 -0.17 -9.92 -13.42
N LYS A 11 0.76 -9.76 -14.37
CA LYS A 11 1.14 -10.80 -15.32
C LYS A 11 2.13 -11.82 -14.74
N GLY A 12 2.66 -11.55 -13.55
CA GLY A 12 3.62 -12.39 -12.83
C GLY A 12 4.51 -11.53 -11.92
N GLU A 13 5.48 -12.16 -11.26
CA GLU A 13 6.38 -11.47 -10.32
C GLU A 13 7.27 -10.41 -11.00
N LYS A 14 7.56 -10.59 -12.29
CA LYS A 14 8.40 -9.69 -13.09
C LYS A 14 7.58 -8.69 -13.92
N ASP A 15 6.32 -8.48 -13.55
CA ASP A 15 5.48 -7.49 -14.21
C ASP A 15 6.13 -6.09 -14.08
N PRO A 16 6.47 -5.42 -15.19
CA PRO A 16 7.26 -4.19 -15.14
C PRO A 16 6.55 -3.04 -14.43
N ILE A 17 5.21 -2.96 -14.50
CA ILE A 17 4.44 -1.92 -13.81
C ILE A 17 4.52 -2.16 -12.30
N TYR A 18 4.37 -3.41 -11.88
CA TYR A 18 4.48 -3.77 -10.47
C TYR A 18 5.88 -3.59 -9.92
N VAL A 19 6.91 -4.09 -10.61
CA VAL A 19 8.30 -3.98 -10.17
C VAL A 19 8.71 -2.51 -10.03
N ASN A 20 8.32 -1.66 -10.98
CA ASN A 20 8.62 -0.24 -10.89
C ASN A 20 7.89 0.43 -9.71
N ALA A 21 6.60 0.14 -9.53
CA ALA A 21 5.83 0.70 -8.41
C ALA A 21 6.35 0.21 -7.04
N TYR A 22 6.73 -1.06 -6.94
CA TYR A 22 7.33 -1.62 -5.74
C TYR A 22 8.67 -0.95 -5.42
N GLN A 23 9.56 -0.81 -6.41
CA GLN A 23 10.85 -0.14 -6.22
C GLN A 23 10.68 1.35 -5.86
N ALA A 24 9.75 2.04 -6.49
CA ALA A 24 9.42 3.43 -6.16
C ALA A 24 8.86 3.55 -4.72
N SER A 25 8.09 2.56 -4.26
CA SER A 25 7.58 2.50 -2.88
C SER A 25 8.71 2.31 -1.87
N GLN A 26 9.67 1.43 -2.15
CA GLN A 26 10.84 1.24 -1.30
C GLN A 26 11.68 2.53 -1.19
N ASN A 27 11.94 3.20 -2.32
CA ASN A 27 12.63 4.49 -2.32
C ASN A 27 11.88 5.56 -1.51
N LEU A 28 10.53 5.58 -1.59
CA LEU A 28 9.71 6.49 -0.80
C LEU A 28 9.86 6.20 0.70
N LEU A 29 9.77 4.94 1.12
CA LEU A 29 9.95 4.52 2.51
C LEU A 29 11.35 4.87 3.02
N ASP A 30 12.39 4.59 2.22
CA ASP A 30 13.77 4.96 2.55
C ASP A 30 13.96 6.47 2.69
N SER A 31 13.23 7.27 1.91
CA SER A 31 13.28 8.72 2.00
C SER A 31 12.62 9.26 3.28
N ALA A 32 11.62 8.56 3.82
CA ALA A 32 10.90 8.95 5.04
C ALA A 32 11.70 8.63 6.32
N VAL A 33 12.65 7.69 6.25
CA VAL A 33 13.52 7.37 7.38
C VAL A 33 14.45 8.54 7.67
N ILE A 34 14.28 9.17 8.84
CA ILE A 34 15.04 10.36 9.27
C ILE A 34 16.55 10.09 9.27
N SER A 35 16.99 8.87 9.60
CA SER A 35 18.40 8.49 9.65
C SER A 35 19.04 8.28 8.28
N ASN A 36 18.27 8.10 7.20
CA ASN A 36 18.82 7.83 5.88
C ASN A 36 19.39 9.09 5.22
N PHE A 37 18.84 10.27 5.52
CA PHE A 37 19.30 11.54 4.95
C PHE A 37 19.29 12.67 5.99
N PHE A 38 20.44 13.30 6.22
CA PHE A 38 20.56 14.43 7.16
C PHE A 38 19.62 15.61 6.86
N VAL A 39 19.19 15.79 5.61
CA VAL A 39 18.23 16.85 5.25
C VAL A 39 16.87 16.66 5.94
N ASN A 40 16.51 15.42 6.30
CA ASN A 40 15.29 15.11 7.05
C ASN A 40 15.36 15.63 8.49
N ALA A 41 16.56 15.62 9.09
CA ALA A 41 16.80 16.17 10.43
C ALA A 41 17.11 17.68 10.41
N PHE A 42 17.78 18.17 9.36
CA PHE A 42 18.22 19.55 9.21
C PHE A 42 17.76 20.15 7.87
N PRO A 43 16.54 20.71 7.80
CA PRO A 43 15.97 21.21 6.54
C PRO A 43 16.81 22.30 5.85
N ILE A 44 17.65 23.02 6.59
CA ILE A 44 18.58 24.02 6.01
C ILE A 44 19.52 23.42 4.96
N LEU A 45 19.83 22.11 5.04
CA LEU A 45 20.66 21.40 4.08
C LEU A 45 20.05 21.37 2.67
N ALA A 46 18.74 21.55 2.52
CA ALA A 46 18.09 21.63 1.22
C ALA A 46 18.61 22.81 0.37
N ARG A 47 19.04 23.90 1.03
CA ARG A 47 19.55 25.12 0.37
C ARG A 47 21.01 25.02 -0.09
N VAL A 48 21.74 24.00 0.36
CA VAL A 48 23.17 23.83 0.03
C VAL A 48 23.33 23.56 -1.48
N PRO A 49 24.15 24.31 -2.23
CA PRO A 49 24.31 24.08 -3.67
C PRO A 49 24.84 22.68 -4.03
N ASP A 50 24.47 22.19 -5.21
CA ASP A 50 24.81 20.82 -5.70
C ASP A 50 26.31 20.53 -5.84
N TRP A 51 27.15 21.57 -5.91
CA TRP A 51 28.60 21.40 -6.02
C TRP A 51 29.29 21.11 -4.67
N VAL A 52 28.58 21.25 -3.56
CA VAL A 52 29.15 21.02 -2.21
C VAL A 52 29.28 19.51 -1.95
N PRO A 53 30.45 19.03 -1.48
CA PRO A 53 30.64 17.62 -1.11
C PRO A 53 29.57 17.14 -0.11
N GLY A 54 29.07 15.92 -0.32
CA GLY A 54 28.01 15.34 0.53
C GLY A 54 26.57 15.66 0.10
N THR A 55 26.36 16.40 -0.98
CA THR A 55 25.02 16.67 -1.55
C THR A 55 24.55 15.63 -2.57
N GLY A 56 25.21 14.48 -2.67
CA GLY A 56 24.86 13.40 -3.60
C GLY A 56 23.40 12.91 -3.48
N TRP A 57 22.82 13.03 -2.28
CA TRP A 57 21.40 12.74 -2.03
C TRP A 57 20.43 13.55 -2.90
N LYS A 58 20.83 14.75 -3.37
CA LYS A 58 19.99 15.56 -4.29
C LYS A 58 19.82 14.90 -5.64
N ARG A 59 20.87 14.25 -6.14
CA ARG A 59 20.81 13.46 -7.38
C ARG A 59 19.90 12.26 -7.20
N THR A 60 20.07 11.53 -6.09
CA THR A 60 19.21 10.41 -5.71
C THR A 60 17.74 10.84 -5.62
N ALA A 61 17.44 11.96 -4.94
CA ALA A 61 16.09 12.48 -4.81
C ALA A 61 15.44 12.83 -6.15
N ARG A 62 16.20 13.37 -7.12
CA ARG A 62 15.70 13.63 -8.47
C ARG A 62 15.39 12.32 -9.21
N GLN A 63 16.30 11.35 -9.16
CA GLN A 63 16.10 10.03 -9.78
C GLN A 63 14.88 9.31 -9.18
N TRP A 64 14.74 9.34 -7.85
CA TRP A 64 13.60 8.74 -7.16
C TRP A 64 12.28 9.46 -7.47
N ARG A 65 12.30 10.77 -7.67
CA ARG A 65 11.14 11.53 -8.13
C ARG A 65 10.71 11.10 -9.53
N ASP A 66 11.64 10.97 -10.46
CA ASP A 66 11.33 10.55 -11.82
C ASP A 66 10.74 9.13 -11.83
N GLN A 67 11.32 8.23 -11.03
CA GLN A 67 10.82 6.89 -10.85
C GLN A 67 9.41 6.86 -10.21
N LYS A 68 9.16 7.67 -9.17
CA LYS A 68 7.82 7.82 -8.57
C LYS A 68 6.81 8.28 -9.61
N ASN A 69 7.17 9.28 -10.41
CA ASN A 69 6.28 9.81 -11.44
C ASN A 69 5.93 8.73 -12.47
N GLU A 70 6.89 7.91 -12.89
CA GLU A 70 6.61 6.78 -13.78
C GLU A 70 5.71 5.72 -13.11
N ALA A 71 6.01 5.36 -11.86
CA ALA A 71 5.25 4.38 -11.08
C ALA A 71 3.80 4.80 -10.82
N VAL A 72 3.55 6.10 -10.69
CA VAL A 72 2.21 6.68 -10.52
C VAL A 72 1.47 6.75 -11.87
N ASN A 73 2.15 7.22 -12.93
CA ASN A 73 1.52 7.45 -14.22
C ASN A 73 1.21 6.15 -14.98
N ALA A 74 2.15 5.21 -15.05
CA ALA A 74 2.02 4.01 -15.88
C ALA A 74 0.74 3.18 -15.61
N PRO A 75 0.41 2.80 -14.35
CA PRO A 75 -0.81 2.04 -14.09
C PRO A 75 -2.08 2.86 -14.32
N TYR A 76 -2.06 4.16 -14.01
CA TYR A 76 -3.19 5.04 -14.27
C TYR A 76 -3.52 5.15 -15.76
N GLU A 77 -2.51 5.43 -16.60
CA GLU A 77 -2.71 5.56 -18.05
C GLU A 77 -3.18 4.24 -18.65
N TRP A 78 -2.64 3.10 -18.19
CA TRP A 78 -3.13 1.80 -18.58
C TRP A 78 -4.61 1.61 -18.24
N SER A 79 -5.02 1.93 -17.01
CA SER A 79 -6.42 1.76 -16.57
C SER A 79 -7.36 2.65 -17.37
N LYS A 80 -6.98 3.91 -17.60
CA LYS A 80 -7.75 4.86 -18.41
C LYS A 80 -7.94 4.34 -19.84
N GLN A 81 -6.92 3.72 -20.43
CA GLN A 81 -7.03 3.07 -21.72
C GLN A 81 -8.01 1.89 -21.70
N GLN A 82 -7.94 1.01 -20.69
CA GLN A 82 -8.88 -0.12 -20.58
C GLN A 82 -10.32 0.35 -20.42
N ILE A 83 -10.55 1.34 -19.55
CA ILE A 83 -11.87 1.93 -19.33
C ILE A 83 -12.44 2.49 -20.65
N ALA A 84 -11.62 3.17 -21.45
CA ALA A 84 -12.04 3.70 -22.74
C ALA A 84 -12.43 2.62 -23.76
N THR A 85 -11.93 1.38 -23.62
CA THR A 85 -12.34 0.25 -24.48
C THR A 85 -13.69 -0.36 -24.09
N GLY A 86 -14.18 -0.10 -22.87
CA GLY A 86 -15.38 -0.72 -22.31
C GLY A 86 -15.19 -2.15 -21.79
N ASP A 87 -14.03 -2.77 -22.01
CA ASP A 87 -13.64 -4.07 -21.42
C ASP A 87 -12.62 -3.83 -20.30
N PHE A 88 -13.13 -3.58 -19.09
CA PHE A 88 -12.30 -3.30 -17.93
C PHE A 88 -12.84 -3.95 -16.66
N GLU A 89 -11.95 -4.14 -15.69
CA GLU A 89 -12.30 -4.62 -14.36
C GLU A 89 -12.63 -3.43 -13.44
N HIS A 90 -13.79 -3.48 -12.77
CA HIS A 90 -14.18 -2.45 -11.81
C HIS A 90 -13.14 -2.29 -10.69
N SER A 91 -12.79 -1.05 -10.42
CA SER A 91 -11.77 -0.63 -9.47
C SER A 91 -12.11 0.72 -8.86
N VAL A 92 -11.35 1.12 -7.85
CA VAL A 92 -11.48 2.46 -7.25
C VAL A 92 -11.30 3.53 -8.32
N LEU A 93 -10.28 3.41 -9.18
CA LEU A 93 -10.05 4.38 -10.25
C LEU A 93 -11.21 4.43 -11.25
N SER A 94 -11.75 3.28 -11.68
CA SER A 94 -12.86 3.30 -12.63
C SER A 94 -14.11 3.95 -12.03
N ALA A 95 -14.43 3.65 -10.77
CA ALA A 95 -15.56 4.27 -10.08
C ALA A 95 -15.41 5.80 -9.97
N LEU A 96 -14.20 6.27 -9.63
CA LEU A 96 -13.91 7.71 -9.51
C LEU A 96 -13.82 8.43 -10.86
N LEU A 97 -13.58 7.71 -11.96
CA LEU A 97 -13.63 8.26 -13.31
C LEU A 97 -15.05 8.29 -13.88
N ASP A 98 -15.90 7.32 -13.49
CA ASP A 98 -17.32 7.27 -13.86
C ASP A 98 -18.12 8.39 -13.16
N GLU A 99 -17.71 8.78 -11.94
CA GLU A 99 -18.22 9.96 -11.25
C GLU A 99 -17.86 11.23 -12.04
N ASN A 100 -18.76 11.65 -12.94
CA ASN A 100 -18.60 12.85 -13.77
C ASN A 100 -18.79 14.16 -12.97
N GLU A 101 -18.74 14.10 -11.64
CA GLU A 101 -18.91 15.26 -10.79
C GLU A 101 -17.66 16.14 -10.85
N SER A 102 -17.84 17.36 -11.36
CA SER A 102 -16.87 18.42 -11.22
C SER A 102 -16.79 18.83 -9.75
N ILE A 103 -15.67 18.58 -9.09
CA ILE A 103 -15.41 19.07 -7.73
C ILE A 103 -15.28 20.60 -7.81
N PRO A 104 -16.15 21.38 -7.14
CA PRO A 104 -16.09 22.84 -7.19
C PRO A 104 -14.73 23.36 -6.72
N GLY A 105 -14.04 24.11 -7.58
CA GLY A 105 -12.73 24.70 -7.27
C GLY A 105 -11.51 23.89 -7.68
N LEU A 106 -11.67 22.70 -8.27
CA LEU A 106 -10.57 21.90 -8.80
C LEU A 106 -10.56 21.93 -10.33
N SER A 107 -9.40 22.21 -10.93
CA SER A 107 -9.26 22.06 -12.38
C SER A 107 -9.27 20.59 -12.79
N THR A 108 -9.60 20.29 -14.05
CA THR A 108 -9.53 18.91 -14.58
C THR A 108 -8.12 18.33 -14.45
N MET A 109 -7.09 19.17 -14.57
CA MET A 109 -5.70 18.75 -14.43
C MET A 109 -5.35 18.39 -12.99
N ASP A 110 -5.80 19.20 -12.02
CA ASP A 110 -5.57 18.93 -10.60
C ASP A 110 -6.28 17.64 -10.17
N ARG A 111 -7.50 17.40 -10.69
CA ARG A 111 -8.26 16.17 -10.41
C ARG A 111 -7.50 14.94 -10.90
N GLU A 112 -6.94 15.01 -12.10
CA GLU A 112 -6.16 13.91 -12.66
C GLU A 112 -4.90 13.60 -11.83
N VAL A 113 -4.20 14.63 -11.35
CA VAL A 113 -3.05 14.46 -10.45
C VAL A 113 -3.47 13.82 -9.13
N GLU A 114 -4.57 14.28 -8.53
CA GLU A 114 -5.07 13.72 -7.27
C GLU A 114 -5.49 12.25 -7.41
N LEU A 115 -6.20 11.88 -8.48
CA LEU A 115 -6.61 10.49 -8.73
C LEU A 115 -5.40 9.56 -8.89
N LYS A 116 -4.37 10.04 -9.59
CA LYS A 116 -3.09 9.33 -9.77
C LYS A 116 -2.42 9.05 -8.42
N GLU A 117 -2.25 10.08 -7.58
CA GLU A 117 -1.62 9.95 -6.27
C GLU A 117 -2.47 9.13 -5.28
N LEU A 118 -3.80 9.27 -5.33
CA LEU A 118 -4.74 8.51 -4.49
C LEU A 118 -4.59 7.00 -4.74
N CYS A 119 -4.66 6.58 -6.00
CA CYS A 119 -4.56 5.17 -6.36
C CYS A 119 -3.18 4.59 -6.00
N TYR A 120 -2.13 5.39 -6.19
CA TYR A 120 -0.78 4.99 -5.80
C TYR A 120 -0.66 4.85 -4.28
N THR A 121 -1.20 5.80 -3.51
CA THR A 121 -1.22 5.74 -2.04
C THR A 121 -1.97 4.52 -1.53
N LEU A 122 -3.11 4.18 -2.14
CA LEU A 122 -3.86 2.96 -1.83
C LEU A 122 -3.02 1.70 -2.09
N PHE A 123 -2.26 1.69 -3.19
CA PHE A 123 -1.33 0.61 -3.48
C PHE A 123 -0.23 0.49 -2.44
N VAL A 124 0.51 1.56 -2.15
CA VAL A 124 1.62 1.57 -1.19
C VAL A 124 1.13 1.18 0.19
N GLY A 125 0.13 1.93 0.69
CA GLY A 125 -0.43 1.76 2.02
C GLY A 125 -1.03 0.38 2.23
N GLY A 126 -1.72 -0.18 1.24
CA GLY A 126 -2.36 -1.48 1.38
C GLY A 126 -1.44 -2.69 1.12
N THR A 127 -0.28 -2.52 0.49
CA THR A 127 0.61 -3.64 0.14
C THR A 127 1.63 -3.88 1.24
N ASP A 128 2.45 -2.87 1.55
CA ASP A 128 3.57 -3.04 2.48
C ASP A 128 3.07 -3.34 3.91
N THR A 129 2.07 -2.58 4.36
CA THR A 129 1.54 -2.72 5.72
C THR A 129 0.85 -4.06 5.95
N THR A 130 0.00 -4.50 5.01
CA THR A 130 -0.71 -5.78 5.11
C THR A 130 0.26 -6.95 5.05
N SER A 131 1.28 -6.89 4.19
CA SER A 131 2.30 -7.93 4.11
C SER A 131 3.09 -8.06 5.42
N SER A 132 3.48 -6.92 6.00
CA SER A 132 4.15 -6.87 7.30
C SER A 132 3.26 -7.39 8.43
N ALA A 133 1.97 -7.04 8.45
CA ALA A 133 1.01 -7.56 9.43
C ALA A 133 0.88 -9.09 9.36
N LEU A 134 0.85 -9.67 8.15
CA LEU A 134 0.78 -11.12 7.95
C LEU A 134 2.06 -11.81 8.41
N VAL A 135 3.24 -11.26 8.12
CA VAL A 135 4.52 -11.79 8.62
C VAL A 135 4.56 -11.74 10.14
N ASN A 136 4.15 -10.62 10.74
CA ASN A 136 4.07 -10.46 12.20
C ASN A 136 3.08 -11.46 12.82
N PHE A 137 1.93 -11.70 12.18
CA PHE A 137 0.97 -12.70 12.61
C PHE A 137 1.58 -14.10 12.64
N VAL A 138 2.25 -14.52 11.55
CA VAL A 138 2.91 -15.84 11.49
C VAL A 138 3.96 -15.97 12.59
N ALA A 139 4.82 -14.94 12.77
CA ALA A 139 5.81 -14.92 13.83
C ALA A 139 5.17 -15.03 15.23
N ALA A 140 4.07 -14.30 15.46
CA ALA A 140 3.34 -14.33 16.72
C ALA A 140 2.73 -15.70 17.02
N MET A 141 2.24 -16.42 16.00
CA MET A 141 1.69 -17.77 16.17
C MET A 141 2.79 -18.79 16.48
N VAL A 142 3.96 -18.67 15.84
CA VAL A 142 5.12 -19.56 16.10
C VAL A 142 5.57 -19.48 17.55
N VAL A 143 5.60 -18.29 18.14
CA VAL A 143 6.05 -18.10 19.53
C VAL A 143 4.93 -18.23 20.56
N ASN A 144 3.66 -18.26 20.14
CA ASN A 144 2.48 -18.46 20.99
C ASN A 144 1.53 -19.55 20.43
N PRO A 145 1.97 -20.81 20.35
CA PRO A 145 1.17 -21.88 19.73
C PRO A 145 -0.18 -22.13 20.42
N GLU A 146 -0.29 -21.84 21.73
CA GLU A 146 -1.56 -21.92 22.45
C GLU A 146 -2.62 -20.94 21.94
N ALA A 147 -2.20 -19.73 21.56
CA ALA A 147 -3.10 -18.73 20.99
C ALA A 147 -3.59 -19.15 19.61
N GLN A 148 -2.71 -19.70 18.78
CA GLN A 148 -3.07 -20.29 17.50
C GLN A 148 -4.09 -21.43 17.66
N THR A 149 -3.86 -22.33 18.61
CA THR A 149 -4.73 -23.48 18.89
C THR A 149 -6.13 -23.02 19.32
N LYS A 150 -6.22 -22.00 20.19
CA LYS A 150 -7.49 -21.42 20.62
C LYS A 150 -8.25 -20.76 19.48
N ALA A 151 -7.56 -20.04 18.60
CA ALA A 151 -8.19 -19.43 17.42
C ALA A 151 -8.73 -20.47 16.44
N GLN A 152 -7.97 -21.55 16.20
CA GLN A 152 -8.43 -22.67 15.39
C GLN A 152 -9.67 -23.35 15.99
N ALA A 153 -9.66 -23.60 17.31
CA ALA A 153 -10.82 -24.19 17.99
C ALA A 153 -12.09 -23.33 17.89
N GLU A 154 -11.98 -21.99 17.99
CA GLU A 154 -13.12 -21.09 17.78
C GLU A 154 -13.65 -21.19 16.34
N ILE A 155 -12.76 -21.10 15.34
CA ILE A 155 -13.10 -21.23 13.91
C ILE A 155 -13.82 -22.56 13.65
N ASP A 156 -13.25 -23.67 14.13
CA ASP A 156 -13.80 -25.02 13.94
C ASP A 156 -15.19 -25.16 14.60
N SER A 157 -15.42 -24.52 15.75
CA SER A 157 -16.70 -24.58 16.44
C SER A 157 -17.83 -23.78 15.77
N VAL A 158 -17.50 -22.64 15.16
CA VAL A 158 -18.47 -21.73 14.53
C VAL A 158 -18.79 -22.15 13.11
N ILE A 159 -17.76 -22.53 12.35
CA ILE A 159 -17.86 -22.79 10.91
C ILE A 159 -18.03 -24.29 10.62
N GLY A 160 -17.71 -25.14 11.61
CA GLY A 160 -17.68 -26.59 11.47
C GLY A 160 -16.39 -27.07 10.80
N TYR A 161 -15.88 -28.20 11.28
CA TYR A 161 -14.63 -28.77 10.81
C TYR A 161 -14.66 -29.08 9.30
N ALA A 162 -13.89 -28.32 8.52
CA ALA A 162 -13.74 -28.48 7.07
C ALA A 162 -15.03 -28.39 6.23
N THR A 163 -16.11 -27.78 6.75
CA THR A 163 -17.37 -27.62 6.00
C THR A 163 -17.23 -26.59 4.88
N ARG A 164 -16.54 -25.48 5.17
CA ARG A 164 -16.25 -24.38 4.24
C ARG A 164 -15.14 -23.48 4.79
N LEU A 165 -14.61 -22.60 3.94
CA LEU A 165 -13.72 -21.53 4.37
C LEU A 165 -14.51 -20.40 5.08
N PRO A 166 -13.87 -19.64 5.98
CA PRO A 166 -14.47 -18.45 6.60
C PRO A 166 -14.85 -17.39 5.56
N THR A 167 -15.96 -16.70 5.80
CA THR A 167 -16.40 -15.50 5.07
C THR A 167 -16.44 -14.30 6.03
N LEU A 168 -16.64 -13.09 5.49
CA LEU A 168 -16.75 -11.88 6.32
C LEU A 168 -17.98 -11.92 7.25
N ASP A 169 -19.04 -12.65 6.86
CA ASP A 169 -20.26 -12.79 7.66
C ASP A 169 -20.05 -13.57 8.97
N ASP A 170 -18.95 -14.32 9.08
CA ASP A 170 -18.59 -15.07 10.28
C ASP A 170 -17.93 -14.20 11.34
N GLU A 171 -17.41 -13.02 10.99
CA GLU A 171 -16.62 -12.17 11.89
C GLU A 171 -17.30 -11.87 13.24
N PRO A 172 -18.62 -11.56 13.30
CA PRO A 172 -19.30 -11.32 14.57
C PRO A 172 -19.32 -12.54 15.51
N GLN A 173 -19.16 -13.75 14.97
CA GLN A 173 -19.18 -15.01 15.70
C GLN A 173 -17.78 -15.48 16.10
N LEU A 174 -16.71 -14.76 15.71
CA LEU A 174 -15.31 -15.11 15.99
C LEU A 174 -14.63 -14.10 16.95
N PRO A 175 -15.14 -13.90 18.18
CA PRO A 175 -14.63 -12.89 19.09
C PRO A 175 -13.18 -13.13 19.56
N TYR A 176 -12.72 -14.38 19.66
CA TYR A 176 -11.34 -14.70 20.00
C TYR A 176 -10.40 -14.38 18.84
N VAL A 177 -10.74 -14.76 17.60
CA VAL A 177 -9.95 -14.41 16.40
C VAL A 177 -9.83 -12.89 16.28
N ARG A 178 -10.93 -12.15 16.47
CA ARG A 178 -10.90 -10.68 16.46
C ARG A 178 -9.94 -10.13 17.51
N LYS A 179 -10.00 -10.63 18.75
CA LYS A 179 -9.09 -10.21 19.83
C LYS A 179 -7.63 -10.58 19.52
N LEU A 180 -7.40 -11.74 18.91
CA LEU A 180 -6.06 -12.18 18.51
C LEU A 180 -5.46 -11.25 17.47
N ILE A 181 -6.23 -10.87 16.44
CA ILE A 181 -5.79 -9.90 15.42
C ILE A 181 -5.42 -8.57 16.08
N LEU A 182 -6.29 -8.05 16.96
CA LEU A 182 -6.04 -6.81 17.69
C LEU A 182 -4.78 -6.92 18.57
N GLU A 183 -4.57 -8.05 19.22
CA GLU A 183 -3.40 -8.27 20.08
C GLU A 183 -2.11 -8.37 19.28
N VAL A 184 -2.12 -9.00 18.10
CA VAL A 184 -0.97 -9.02 17.18
C VAL A 184 -0.64 -7.60 16.72
N LEU A 185 -1.64 -6.81 16.33
CA LEU A 185 -1.44 -5.41 15.91
C LEU A 185 -0.95 -4.51 17.06
N ARG A 186 -1.36 -4.80 18.30
CA ARG A 186 -0.89 -4.09 19.50
C ARG A 186 0.54 -4.47 19.87
N TRP A 187 0.90 -5.75 19.76
CA TRP A 187 2.20 -6.27 20.18
C TRP A 187 3.30 -6.07 19.14
N LEU A 188 2.99 -6.29 17.86
CA LEU A 188 3.89 -6.14 16.73
C LEU A 188 3.32 -5.12 15.72
N PRO A 189 3.23 -3.83 16.11
CA PRO A 189 2.66 -2.80 15.26
C PRO A 189 3.50 -2.63 13.98
N VAL A 190 2.82 -2.55 12.84
CA VAL A 190 3.46 -2.35 11.53
C VAL A 190 4.15 -0.99 11.42
N ALA A 191 3.59 0.03 12.07
CA ALA A 191 4.12 1.40 12.07
C ALA A 191 4.24 1.93 13.52
N PRO A 192 5.27 1.52 14.28
CA PRO A 192 5.40 1.87 15.70
C PRO A 192 5.56 3.38 15.96
N VAL A 193 6.03 4.13 14.98
CA VAL A 193 6.23 5.60 15.04
C VAL A 193 5.19 6.37 14.22
N GLY A 194 4.14 5.70 13.73
CA GLY A 194 3.18 6.25 12.77
C GLY A 194 3.72 6.30 11.34
N ALA A 195 2.83 6.67 10.40
CA ALA A 195 3.20 7.01 9.04
C ALA A 195 3.29 8.55 8.94
N ILE A 196 4.33 9.06 8.26
CA ILE A 196 4.53 10.50 8.00
C ILE A 196 3.87 10.86 6.67
#